data_AF-A0A933G3P9-F1
#
_entry.id   AF-A0A933G3P9-F1
#
_cell.length_a   1.000
_cell.length_b   1.000
_cell.length_c   1.000
_cell.angle_alpha   90.00
_cell.angle_beta   90.00
_cell.angle_gamma   90.00
#
_symmetry.space_group_name_H-M   'P 1'
#
loop_
_entity.id
_entity.type
_entity.pdbx_description
1 polymer ?
#
loop_
_entity_poly.entity_id
_entity_poly.type
_entity_poly.pdbx_seq_one_letter_code
_entity_poly.pdbx_strand_id
1 'polypeptide(L)'
;MKRRTLLKGTAGSVLGWGSGAGPLIAGRAMAESMTQPAYPQARAVTRGPKHHFFGYYDKYPWDTTGRYLLAMEVDFIGRDPKAGEPLTVGLVDLKRDNQYMPLDT
;
A
#
# COMPACT_ATOMS: atom_id res chain seq x y z
N MET A 1 -6.83 19.99 -15.03
CA MET A 1 -7.03 18.53 -15.24
C MET A 1 -7.50 18.27 -16.67
N LYS A 2 -6.58 17.95 -17.59
CA LYS A 2 -6.91 17.66 -19.00
C LYS A 2 -7.00 16.14 -19.19
N ARG A 3 -8.20 15.63 -19.50
CA ARG A 3 -8.46 14.23 -19.83
C ARG A 3 -7.95 13.96 -21.25
N ARG A 4 -7.01 13.03 -21.41
CA ARG A 4 -6.42 12.66 -22.70
C ARG A 4 -7.26 11.53 -23.31
N THR A 5 -7.98 11.85 -24.38
CA THR A 5 -8.73 10.91 -25.23
C THR A 5 -7.78 10.14 -26.13
N LEU A 6 -7.75 8.81 -26.04
CA LEU A 6 -7.00 7.94 -26.94
C LEU A 6 -7.90 7.52 -28.11
N LEU A 7 -7.44 7.80 -29.33
CA LEU A 7 -8.06 7.42 -30.59
C LEU A 7 -8.11 5.89 -30.74
N LYS A 8 -9.28 5.34 -31.08
CA LYS A 8 -9.41 3.98 -31.63
C LYS A 8 -8.87 3.99 -33.06
N GLY A 9 -7.74 3.33 -33.28
CA GLY A 9 -7.20 3.07 -34.61
C GLY A 9 -8.02 2.03 -35.34
N THR A 10 -8.54 2.40 -36.50
CA THR A 10 -9.07 1.51 -37.54
C THR A 10 -7.93 0.81 -38.27
N ALA A 11 -7.95 -0.51 -38.31
CA ALA A 11 -7.33 -1.34 -39.35
C ALA A 11 -8.28 -2.54 -39.51
N GLY A 12 -8.99 -2.72 -40.62
CA GLY A 12 -8.49 -2.73 -41.98
C GLY A 12 -8.59 -4.18 -42.45
N SER A 13 -9.79 -4.61 -42.83
CA SER A 13 -10.05 -5.94 -43.37
C SER A 13 -9.34 -6.10 -44.71
N VAL A 14 -8.50 -7.12 -44.86
CA VAL A 14 -8.05 -7.60 -46.17
C VAL A 14 -8.68 -8.97 -46.42
N LEU A 15 -9.60 -8.99 -47.37
CA LEU A 15 -10.13 -10.19 -48.02
C LEU A 15 -9.03 -10.79 -48.90
N GLY A 16 -8.71 -12.06 -48.68
CA GLY A 16 -7.90 -12.87 -49.59
C GLY A 16 -8.47 -14.28 -49.66
N TRP A 17 -9.09 -14.61 -50.80
CA TRP A 17 -9.47 -15.98 -51.15
C TRP A 17 -8.21 -16.79 -51.50
N GLY A 18 -8.03 -17.93 -50.83
CA GLY A 18 -7.03 -18.93 -51.15
C GLY A 18 -7.38 -20.24 -50.45
N SER A 19 -7.86 -21.21 -51.22
CA SER A 19 -8.18 -22.56 -50.75
C SER A 19 -6.93 -23.24 -50.18
N GLY A 20 -6.95 -23.57 -48.89
CA GLY A 20 -5.89 -24.34 -48.25
C GLY A 20 -6.18 -24.54 -46.78
N ALA A 21 -6.72 -25.70 -46.43
CA ALA A 21 -6.84 -26.14 -45.05
C ALA A 21 -5.43 -26.37 -44.46
N GLY A 22 -4.88 -25.34 -43.82
CA GLY A 22 -3.70 -25.44 -42.96
C GLY A 22 -4.14 -25.41 -41.50
N PRO A 23 -3.64 -26.31 -40.63
CA PRO A 23 -4.06 -26.34 -39.25
C PRO A 23 -3.73 -25.02 -38.55
N LEU A 24 -4.72 -24.52 -37.80
CA LEU A 24 -4.63 -23.37 -36.91
C LEU A 24 -3.51 -23.61 -35.87
N ILE A 25 -2.27 -23.24 -36.20
CA ILE A 25 -1.21 -23.14 -35.19
C ILE A 25 -1.46 -21.88 -34.39
N ALA A 26 -2.24 -22.10 -33.33
CA ALA A 26 -2.14 -21.51 -32.01
C ALA A 26 -1.92 -19.99 -31.97
N GLY A 27 -3.01 -19.26 -31.73
CA GLY A 27 -3.00 -17.93 -31.11
C GLY A 27 -2.44 -17.97 -29.69
N ARG A 28 -1.16 -18.30 -29.54
CA ARG A 28 -0.48 -18.43 -28.25
C ARG A 28 0.90 -17.80 -28.32
N ALA A 29 0.93 -16.49 -28.44
CA ALA A 29 2.01 -15.67 -27.92
C ALA A 29 1.37 -14.32 -27.58
N MET A 30 1.75 -13.73 -26.45
CA MET A 30 1.19 -12.49 -25.85
C MET A 30 0.02 -12.66 -24.87
N ALA A 31 -0.07 -13.79 -24.17
CA ALA A 31 -0.58 -13.78 -22.80
C ALA A 31 0.63 -13.80 -21.87
N GLU A 32 1.41 -12.73 -21.88
CA GLU A 32 2.41 -12.51 -20.84
C GLU A 32 1.67 -12.49 -19.50
N SER A 33 2.07 -13.41 -18.63
CA SER A 33 1.54 -13.55 -17.28
C SER A 33 1.69 -12.21 -16.57
N MET A 34 0.58 -11.52 -16.34
CA MET A 34 0.49 -10.38 -15.43
C MET A 34 0.69 -10.90 -14.00
N THR A 35 1.91 -11.30 -13.65
CA THR A 35 2.25 -11.67 -12.28
C THR A 35 2.27 -10.39 -11.47
N GLN A 36 1.22 -10.16 -10.69
CA GLN A 36 1.16 -9.04 -9.78
C GLN A 36 2.32 -9.16 -8.77
N PRO A 37 3.07 -8.07 -8.48
CA PRO A 37 4.18 -8.13 -7.53
C PRO A 37 3.67 -8.61 -6.17
N ALA A 38 4.36 -9.60 -5.61
CA ALA A 38 4.07 -10.10 -4.27
C ALA A 38 4.49 -9.04 -3.24
N TYR A 39 3.53 -8.48 -2.52
CA TYR A 39 3.80 -7.56 -1.41
C TYR A 39 4.11 -8.35 -0.13
N PRO A 40 4.96 -7.80 0.77
CA PRO A 40 5.11 -8.38 2.09
C PRO A 40 3.77 -8.35 2.84
N GLN A 41 3.54 -9.36 3.68
CA GLN A 41 2.37 -9.41 4.55
C GLN A 41 2.42 -8.25 5.54
N ALA A 42 1.38 -7.43 5.57
CA ALA A 42 1.25 -6.35 6.54
C ALA A 42 0.98 -6.95 7.93
N ARG A 43 1.65 -6.42 8.95
CA ARG A 43 1.49 -6.86 10.35
C ARG A 43 1.13 -5.67 11.22
N ALA A 44 0.05 -5.80 11.99
CA ALA A 44 -0.29 -4.81 13.01
C ALA A 44 0.76 -4.82 14.14
N VAL A 45 1.22 -3.62 14.52
CA VAL A 45 2.21 -3.39 15.59
C VAL A 45 1.64 -2.59 16.74
N THR A 46 0.36 -2.24 16.70
CA THR A 46 -0.37 -1.58 17.79
C THR A 46 -1.73 -2.23 17.93
N ARG A 47 -2.36 -2.05 19.09
CA ARG A 47 -3.68 -2.60 19.42
C ARG A 47 -4.54 -1.48 20.00
N GLY A 48 -5.85 -1.57 19.79
CA GLY A 48 -6.82 -0.65 20.39
C GLY A 48 -6.91 -0.82 21.93
N PRO A 49 -7.75 -0.02 22.61
CA PRO A 49 -8.84 0.78 22.05
C PRO A 49 -8.42 2.12 21.44
N LYS A 50 -7.22 2.62 21.76
CA LYS A 50 -6.72 3.91 21.29
C LYS A 50 -6.03 3.82 19.93
N HIS A 51 -5.92 4.98 19.27
CA HIS A 51 -5.33 5.10 17.94
C HIS A 51 -3.86 5.50 18.03
N HIS A 52 -3.05 4.94 17.14
CA HIS A 52 -1.61 5.15 17.12
C HIS A 52 -1.16 5.66 15.76
N PHE A 53 -0.33 6.71 15.74
CA PHE A 53 0.17 7.29 14.49
C PHE A 53 1.56 7.92 14.65
N PHE A 54 2.21 8.20 13.52
CA PHE A 54 3.44 9.00 13.45
C PHE A 54 3.24 10.10 12.41
N GLY A 55 3.32 11.36 12.85
CA GLY A 55 2.80 12.51 12.08
C GLY A 55 3.81 13.24 11.21
N TYR A 56 5.10 12.85 11.25
CA TYR A 56 6.14 13.55 10.49
C TYR A 56 6.47 12.81 9.20
N TYR A 57 6.30 13.51 8.08
CA TYR A 57 6.72 13.02 6.78
C TYR A 57 8.24 13.03 6.66
N ASP A 58 8.78 12.14 5.83
CA ASP A 58 10.22 12.03 5.53
C ASP A 58 11.10 11.73 6.76
N LYS A 59 10.50 11.16 7.81
CA LYS A 59 11.19 10.67 9.00
C LYS A 59 10.79 9.23 9.27
N TYR A 60 11.78 8.44 9.67
CA TYR A 60 11.57 7.06 10.08
C TYR A 60 11.25 7.02 11.57
N PRO A 61 10.13 6.39 11.99
CA PRO A 61 9.79 6.23 13.40
C PRO A 61 10.58 5.09 14.09
N TRP A 62 11.51 4.45 13.41
CA TRP A 62 12.21 3.27 13.90
C TRP A 62 13.53 3.66 14.56
N ASP A 63 13.87 2.99 15.66
CA ASP A 63 15.23 3.03 16.15
C ASP A 63 16.17 2.23 15.23
N THR A 64 17.48 2.48 15.33
CA THR A 64 18.49 1.85 14.47
C THR A 64 18.58 0.33 14.66
N THR A 65 18.10 -0.20 15.79
CA THR A 65 18.07 -1.65 16.03
C THR A 65 16.82 -2.34 15.47
N GLY A 66 15.82 -1.57 15.05
CA GLY A 66 14.52 -2.06 14.59
C GLY A 66 13.67 -2.70 15.70
N ARG A 67 13.98 -2.43 16.98
CA ARG A 67 13.22 -2.93 18.13
C ARG A 67 12.08 -2.01 18.52
N TYR A 68 12.33 -0.70 18.51
CA TYR A 68 11.40 0.30 18.99
C TYR A 68 10.84 1.10 17.82
N LEU A 69 9.53 1.29 17.86
CA LEU A 69 8.80 2.14 16.93
C LEU A 69 8.18 3.30 17.71
N LEU A 70 8.57 4.53 17.39
CA LEU A 70 7.99 5.74 17.94
C LEU A 70 6.56 5.92 17.43
N ALA A 71 5.63 6.11 18.35
CA ALA A 71 4.22 6.32 18.04
C ALA A 71 3.57 7.28 19.04
N MET A 72 2.67 8.11 18.52
CA MET A 72 1.76 8.93 19.31
C MET A 72 0.46 8.15 19.53
N GLU A 73 -0.11 8.23 20.73
CA GLU A 73 -1.39 7.60 21.09
C GLU A 73 -2.46 8.68 21.37
N VAL A 74 -3.65 8.51 20.79
CA VAL A 74 -4.81 9.41 20.92
C VAL A 74 -6.12 8.64 21.00
N ASP A 75 -7.16 9.24 21.58
CA ASP A 75 -8.49 8.64 21.73
C ASP A 75 -9.40 8.80 20.50
N PHE A 76 -8.94 9.44 19.42
CA PHE A 76 -9.77 9.78 18.26
C PHE A 76 -9.08 9.54 16.91
N ILE A 77 -9.88 9.41 15.85
CA ILE A 77 -9.45 9.39 14.45
C ILE A 77 -10.52 10.05 13.57
N GLY A 78 -10.15 10.53 12.38
CA GLY A 78 -11.10 11.02 11.37
C GLY A 78 -11.49 12.50 11.50
N ARG A 79 -10.74 13.27 12.30
CA ARG A 79 -10.90 14.73 12.45
C ARG A 79 -9.59 15.36 12.92
N ASP A 80 -9.53 16.69 12.85
CA ASP A 80 -8.43 17.46 13.42
C ASP A 80 -8.45 17.45 14.97
N PRO A 81 -7.27 17.57 15.62
CA PRO A 81 -7.17 17.75 17.06
C PRO A 81 -7.81 19.07 17.49
N LYS A 82 -8.44 19.08 18.67
CA LYS A 82 -8.93 20.29 19.32
C LYS A 82 -7.92 20.78 20.35
N ALA A 83 -7.97 22.07 20.67
CA ALA A 83 -7.14 22.65 21.72
C ALA A 83 -7.39 21.93 23.06
N GLY A 84 -6.31 21.56 23.74
CA GLY A 84 -6.36 20.90 25.05
C GLY A 84 -6.59 19.38 25.02
N GLU A 85 -6.78 18.76 23.86
CA GLU A 85 -6.85 17.30 23.78
C GLU A 85 -5.46 16.68 24.02
N PRO A 86 -5.35 15.68 24.92
CA PRO A 86 -4.07 15.07 25.24
C PRO A 86 -3.61 14.16 24.10
N LEU A 87 -2.28 14.01 24.01
CA LEU A 87 -1.59 13.05 23.17
C LEU A 87 -0.45 12.48 24.00
N THR A 88 -0.32 11.16 24.00
CA THR A 88 0.78 10.48 24.67
C THR A 88 1.88 10.19 23.66
N VAL A 89 3.13 10.50 24.00
CA VAL A 89 4.30 10.09 23.20
C VAL A 89 4.84 8.78 23.77
N GLY A 90 5.09 7.79 22.91
CA GLY A 90 5.53 6.48 23.38
C GLY A 90 6.29 5.65 22.35
N LEU A 91 6.85 4.54 22.81
CA LEU A 91 7.53 3.54 21.99
C LEU A 91 6.72 2.25 21.98
N VAL A 92 6.60 1.62 20.82
CA VAL A 92 6.17 0.23 20.70
C VAL A 92 7.40 -0.67 20.74
N ASP A 93 7.48 -1.58 21.70
CA ASP A 93 8.54 -2.60 21.77
C ASP A 93 8.15 -3.83 20.93
N LEU A 94 8.69 -3.90 19.72
CA LEU A 94 8.40 -4.95 18.75
C LEU A 94 8.96 -6.33 19.16
N LYS A 95 9.86 -6.37 20.14
CA LYS A 95 10.40 -7.62 20.71
C LYS A 95 9.68 -8.05 21.98
N ARG A 96 8.72 -7.25 22.47
CA ARG A 96 7.94 -7.51 23.67
C ARG A 96 6.43 -7.46 23.35
N ASP A 97 5.99 -8.36 22.47
CA ASP A 97 4.59 -8.48 22.01
C ASP A 97 3.94 -7.15 21.57
N ASN A 98 4.74 -6.26 20.98
CA ASN A 98 4.28 -4.93 20.54
C ASN A 98 3.67 -4.09 21.67
N GLN A 99 4.22 -4.18 22.89
CA GLN A 99 3.79 -3.36 24.01
C GLN A 99 4.08 -1.88 23.76
N TYR A 100 3.06 -1.04 23.96
CA TYR A 100 3.22 0.42 23.95
C TYR A 100 3.72 0.90 25.31
N MET A 101 4.74 1.74 25.30
CA MET A 101 5.43 2.29 26.47
C MET A 101 5.42 3.82 26.40
N PRO A 102 4.61 4.50 27.21
CA PRO A 102 4.64 5.96 27.33
C PRO A 102 6.02 6.48 27.74
N LEU A 103 6.41 7.66 27.23
CA LEU A 103 7.69 8.33 27.54
C LEU A 103 7.53 9.56 28.43
N ASP A 104 6.32 10.12 28.50
CA ASP A 104 5.98 11.39 29.12
C ASP A 104 5.26 11.24 30.47
N THR A 105 5.49 10.11 31.17
CA THR A 105 4.83 9.79 32.45
C THR A 105 5.65 10.19 33.66
#